data_AF-A0A7T8H0M2-F1
#
_entry.id   AF-A0A7T8H0M2-F1
#
_cell.length_a   1.000
_cell.length_b   1.000
_cell.length_c   1.000
_cell.angle_alpha   90.00
_cell.angle_beta   90.00
_cell.angle_gamma   90.00
#
_symmetry.space_group_name_H-M   'P 1'
#
loop_
_entity.id
_entity.type
_entity.pdbx_description
1 polymer ?
#
loop_
_entity_poly.entity_id
_entity_poly.type
_entity_poly.pdbx_seq_one_letter_code
_entity_poly.pdbx_strand_id
1 'polypeptide(L)' 'AGEKINIDVYLGVLKEVVKPWIDKKAYGDVYNGRYLFLQDSASAHKAKKTQEWLQAN' A
#
# COMPACT_ATOMS: atom_id res chain seq x y z
N ALA A 1 -6.67 23.21 4.86
CA ALA A 1 -5.36 22.64 5.21
C ALA A 1 -5.43 21.14 5.00
N GLY A 2 -4.54 20.56 4.20
CA GLY A 2 -4.51 19.11 4.01
C GLY A 2 -3.97 18.41 5.25
N GLU A 3 -4.68 17.40 5.76
CA GLU A 3 -4.14 16.55 6.80
C GLU A 3 -2.84 15.92 6.30
N LYS A 4 -1.74 16.17 7.02
CA LYS A 4 -0.46 15.53 6.74
C LYS A 4 -0.57 14.09 7.22
N ILE A 5 -0.89 13.17 6.29
CA ILE A 5 -0.86 11.74 6.57
C ILE A 5 0.56 11.38 7.02
N ASN A 6 0.68 10.98 8.28
CA ASN A 6 1.92 10.44 8.82
C ASN A 6 2.03 8.95 8.47
N ILE A 7 3.18 8.36 8.77
CA ILE A 7 3.51 6.98 8.39
C ILE A 7 2.52 5.98 8.99
N ASP A 8 2.10 6.17 10.24
CA ASP A 8 1.24 5.21 10.93
C ASP A 8 -0.19 5.23 10.37
N VAL A 9 -0.72 6.41 10.03
CA VAL A 9 -2.00 6.53 9.32
C VAL A 9 -1.92 5.87 7.94
N TYR A 10 -0.83 6.09 7.19
CA TYR A 10 -0.66 5.45 5.89
C TYR A 10 -0.58 3.91 5.98
N LEU A 11 0.15 3.39 6.97
CA LEU A 11 0.19 1.95 7.24
C LEU A 11 -1.19 1.38 7.61
N GLY A 12 -2.03 2.16 8.29
CA GLY A 12 -3.43 1.81 8.55
C GLY A 12 -4.19 1.61 7.24
N VAL A 13 -4.10 2.57 6.32
CA VAL A 13 -4.72 2.47 4.98
C VAL A 13 -4.24 1.23 4.22
N LEU A 14 -2.93 0.96 4.21
CA LEU A 14 -2.38 -0.22 3.54
C LEU A 14 -2.98 -1.53 4.07
N LYS A 15 -3.14 -1.64 5.39
CA LYS A 15 -3.66 -2.85 6.04
C LYS A 15 -5.18 -3.00 5.89
N GLU A 16 -5.92 -1.91 6.01
CA GLU A 16 -7.39 -1.95 6.06
C GLU A 16 -8.03 -1.90 4.68
N VAL A 17 -7.35 -1.31 3.69
CA VAL A 17 -7.89 -1.09 2.36
C VAL A 17 -7.13 -1.92 1.33
N VAL A 18 -5.81 -1.74 1.24
CA VAL A 18 -5.01 -2.34 0.16
C VAL A 18 -4.84 -3.85 0.35
N LYS A 19 -4.57 -4.32 1.58
CA LYS A 19 -4.40 -5.76 1.84
C LYS A 19 -5.64 -6.59 1.49
N PRO A 20 -6.87 -6.18 1.84
CA PRO A 20 -8.07 -6.86 1.36
C PRO A 20 -8.20 -6.88 -0.17
N TRP A 21 -7.72 -5.86 -0.90
CA TRP A 21 -7.75 -5.87 -2.36
C TRP A 21 -6.79 -6.90 -2.95
N ILE A 22 -5.57 -6.97 -2.40
CA ILE A 22 -4.57 -7.98 -2.75
C ILE A 22 -5.15 -9.38 -2.50
N ASP A 23 -5.69 -9.61 -1.30
CA ASP A 23 -6.18 -10.94 -0.87
C ASP A 23 -7.38 -11.42 -1.66
N LYS A 24 -8.32 -10.51 -1.97
CA LYS A 24 -9.51 -10.83 -2.74
C LYS A 24 -9.25 -10.90 -4.24
N LYS A 25 -8.02 -10.61 -4.69
CA LYS A 25 -7.68 -10.41 -6.12
C LYS A 25 -8.68 -9.47 -6.78
N ALA A 26 -9.07 -8.41 -6.05
CA ALA A 26 -10.23 -7.58 -6.39
C ALA A 26 -10.05 -6.78 -7.69
N TYR A 27 -8.82 -6.67 -8.19
CA TYR A 27 -8.50 -6.02 -9.46
C TYR A 27 -7.91 -7.04 -10.43
N GLY A 28 -8.68 -7.30 -11.50
CA GLY A 28 -8.60 -8.45 -12.40
C GLY A 28 -7.38 -8.58 -13.32
N ASP A 29 -6.27 -7.90 -13.06
CA ASP A 29 -5.01 -8.09 -13.80
C ASP A 29 -3.89 -8.55 -12.87
N VAL A 30 -4.12 -9.70 -12.25
CA VAL A 30 -3.06 -10.44 -11.56
C VAL A 30 -2.28 -11.24 -12.60
N TYR A 31 -1.33 -10.59 -13.30
CA TYR A 31 -0.49 -11.28 -14.28
C TYR A 31 0.42 -12.30 -13.56
N ASN A 32 0.21 -13.59 -13.80
CA ASN A 32 0.94 -14.69 -13.14
C ASN A 32 0.94 -14.64 -11.60
N GLY A 33 -0.17 -14.27 -10.98
CA GLY A 33 -0.25 -14.22 -9.52
C GLY A 33 0.37 -12.97 -8.89
N ARG A 34 0.79 -11.98 -9.69
CA ARG A 34 1.44 -10.75 -9.22
C ARG A 34 0.57 -9.53 -9.50
N TYR A 35 0.57 -8.57 -8.58
CA TYR A 35 -0.11 -7.28 -8.71
C TYR A 35 0.92 -6.15 -8.85
N LEU A 36 0.50 -5.03 -9.46
CA LEU A 36 1.28 -3.80 -9.50
C LEU A 36 0.59 -2.76 -8.60
N PHE A 37 1.33 -2.25 -7.61
CA PHE A 37 0.84 -1.18 -6.75
C PHE A 37 1.59 0.13 -7.07
N LEU A 38 0.84 1.14 -7.51
CA LEU A 38 1.35 2.45 -7.87
C LEU A 38 0.97 3.48 -6.80
N GLN A 39 1.93 4.30 -6.40
CA GLN A 39 1.76 5.40 -5.45
C GLN A 39 2.73 6.54 -5.80
N ASP A 40 2.47 7.74 -5.28
CA ASP A 40 3.41 8.86 -5.43
C ASP A 40 4.64 8.73 -4.49
N SER A 41 5.50 9.75 -4.48
CA SER A 41 6.75 9.75 -3.70
C SER A 41 6.70 10.48 -2.35
N ALA A 42 5.50 10.65 -1.76
CA ALA A 42 5.35 11.27 -0.44
C ALA A 42 6.23 10.58 0.63
N SER A 43 6.65 11.34 1.64
CA SER A 43 7.58 10.83 2.67
C SER A 43 7.05 9.59 3.41
N ALA A 44 5.73 9.52 3.66
CA ALA A 44 5.10 8.35 4.27
C ALA A 44 5.17 7.10 3.40
N HIS A 45 5.12 7.27 2.06
CA HIS A 45 5.18 6.18 1.09
C HIS A 45 6.58 5.57 1.03
N LYS A 46 7.61 6.42 1.11
CA LYS A 46 9.02 6.00 1.08
C LYS A 46 9.59 5.62 2.45
N ALA A 47 8.83 5.79 3.52
CA ALA A 47 9.29 5.45 4.86
C ALA A 47 9.66 3.97 4.97
N LYS A 48 10.71 3.67 5.74
CA LYS A 48 11.25 2.31 5.89
C LYS A 48 10.16 1.29 6.23
N LYS A 49 9.33 1.57 7.24
CA LYS A 49 8.22 0.68 7.65
C LYS A 49 7.22 0.40 6.53
N THR A 50 6.93 1.41 5.71
CA THR A 50 6.03 1.29 4.56
C THR A 50 6.64 0.38 3.50
N GLN A 51 7.91 0.56 3.17
CA GLN A 51 8.61 -0.26 2.19
C GLN A 51 8.77 -1.71 2.66
N GLU A 52 9.07 -1.93 3.95
CA GLU A 52 9.10 -3.26 4.55
C GLU A 52 7.74 -3.97 4.46
N TRP A 53 6.65 -3.24 4.70
CA TRP A 53 5.31 -3.80 4.54
C TRP A 53 5.02 -4.18 3.08
N LEU A 54 5.35 -3.32 2.12
CA LEU A 54 5.13 -3.59 0.69
C LEU A 54 5.96 -4.78 0.17
N GLN A 55 7.16 -5.00 0.69
CA GLN A 55 7.99 -6.15 0.30
C GLN A 55 7.48 -7.47 0.86
N ALA A 56 6.75 -7.44 1.98
CA ALA A 56 6.23 -8.63 2.65
C ALA A 56 4.88 -9.12 2.09
N ASN A 57 4.26 -8.38 1.16
CA ASN A 57 2.91 -8.64 0.65
C ASN A 57 2.87 -8.66 -0.87
#